data_AF-G3LP01-F1
#
_entry.id   AF-G3LP01-F1
#
_cell.length_a   1.000
_cell.length_b   1.000
_cell.length_c   1.000
_cell.angle_alpha   90.00
_cell.angle_beta   90.00
_cell.angle_gamma   90.00
#
_symmetry.space_group_name_H-M   'P 1'
#
loop_
_entity.id
_entity.type
_entity.pdbx_description
1 polymer ?
#
loop_
_entity_poly.entity_id
_entity_poly.type
_entity_poly.pdbx_seq_one_letter_code
_entity_poly.pdbx_strand_id
1 'polypeptide(L)'
;VLRRPDGSFNRDLAEFLDRKVPANAFPVDGVFSFDHVHSPTNLLTRIYQPASLFLHLPPGSVNLTLPLSTTDIVPVLVFFHGGSFTHSSANSAIYDTFCRRLVTLCRVVVVSVDYRRSPEHRFPCAYDDGWNALKWVKSRVWLQSGLDSSVYVFLAGDSSGGNIAHN
;
A
#
# COMPACT_ATOMS: atom_id res chain seq x y z
N VAL A 1 23.89 11.55 -10.21
CA VAL A 1 24.00 12.14 -8.86
C VAL A 1 23.41 11.21 -7.79
N LEU A 2 22.24 10.59 -8.02
CA LEU A 2 21.68 9.61 -7.07
C LEU A 2 22.46 8.29 -7.01
N ARG A 3 22.65 7.64 -8.18
CA ARG A 3 23.53 6.47 -8.30
C ARG A 3 24.99 6.94 -8.37
N ARG A 4 25.87 6.33 -7.57
CA ARG A 4 27.31 6.59 -7.59
C ARG A 4 28.06 5.44 -8.26
N PRO A 5 29.18 5.69 -8.96
CA PRO A 5 29.96 4.63 -9.62
C PRO A 5 30.49 3.54 -8.69
N ASP A 6 30.64 3.85 -7.39
CA ASP A 6 31.09 2.91 -6.35
C ASP A 6 29.98 1.95 -5.85
N GLY A 7 28.77 2.04 -6.42
CA GLY A 7 27.63 1.22 -6.02
C GLY A 7 26.85 1.75 -4.81
N SER A 8 27.27 2.87 -4.21
CA SER A 8 26.48 3.56 -3.19
C SER A 8 25.34 4.39 -3.82
N PHE A 9 24.39 4.78 -2.97
CA PHE A 9 23.25 5.59 -3.38
C PHE A 9 23.14 6.84 -2.51
N ASN A 10 22.79 7.98 -3.11
CA ASN A 10 22.56 9.22 -2.38
C ASN A 10 21.12 9.25 -1.85
N ARG A 11 20.87 8.54 -0.74
CA ARG A 11 19.55 8.38 -0.14
C ARG A 11 18.91 9.72 0.21
N ASP A 12 19.62 10.59 0.93
CA ASP A 12 19.07 11.87 1.39
C ASP A 12 18.62 12.76 0.22
N LEU A 13 19.43 12.85 -0.84
CA LEU A 13 19.05 13.59 -2.03
C LEU A 13 17.88 12.93 -2.77
N ALA A 14 17.81 11.59 -2.81
CA ALA A 14 16.69 10.89 -3.42
C ALA A 14 15.38 11.16 -2.67
N GLU A 15 15.40 11.13 -1.34
CA GLU A 15 14.22 11.44 -0.52
C GLU A 15 13.79 12.91 -0.64
N PHE A 16 14.76 13.83 -0.76
CA PHE A 16 14.48 15.26 -0.97
C PHE A 16 13.85 15.55 -2.33
N LEU A 17 14.32 14.88 -3.38
CA LEU A 17 13.84 15.09 -4.75
C LEU A 17 12.53 14.34 -5.05
N ASP A 18 12.21 13.29 -4.30
CA ASP A 18 10.97 12.55 -4.49
C ASP A 18 9.76 13.39 -4.09
N ARG A 19 8.83 13.59 -5.03
CA ARG A 19 7.61 14.33 -4.75
C ARG A 19 6.66 13.42 -4.00
N LYS A 20 6.47 13.69 -2.71
CA LYS A 20 5.62 12.90 -1.81
C LYS A 20 4.33 13.62 -1.43
N VAL A 21 3.33 12.85 -1.01
CA VAL A 21 2.04 13.36 -0.51
C VAL A 21 1.67 12.71 0.83
N PRO A 22 1.06 13.45 1.77
CA PRO A 22 0.55 12.85 2.99
C PRO A 22 -0.69 11.99 2.71
N ALA A 23 -1.02 11.10 3.64
CA ALA A 23 -2.33 10.44 3.62
C ALA A 23 -3.42 11.50 3.84
N ASN A 24 -4.60 11.27 3.29
CA ASN A 24 -5.74 12.17 3.42
C ASN A 24 -7.00 11.38 3.77
N ALA A 25 -7.48 11.61 4.99
CA ALA A 25 -8.72 11.04 5.52
C ALA A 25 -9.98 11.65 4.85
N PHE A 26 -9.86 12.84 4.27
CA PHE A 26 -10.96 13.44 3.50
C PHE A 26 -10.99 12.85 2.09
N PRO A 27 -12.15 12.32 1.64
CA PRO A 27 -12.29 11.78 0.29
C PRO A 27 -11.96 12.82 -0.78
N VAL A 28 -11.06 12.46 -1.70
CA VAL A 28 -10.78 13.19 -2.94
C VAL A 28 -11.09 12.24 -4.09
N ASP A 29 -11.95 12.65 -5.01
CA ASP A 29 -12.47 11.80 -6.11
C ASP A 29 -13.04 10.46 -5.62
N GLY A 30 -13.69 10.48 -4.46
CA GLY A 30 -14.31 9.30 -3.85
C GLY A 30 -13.33 8.36 -3.15
N VAL A 31 -12.06 8.74 -2.97
CA VAL A 31 -11.04 7.92 -2.31
C VAL A 31 -10.41 8.67 -1.15
N PHE A 32 -10.35 8.03 0.02
CA PHE A 32 -9.55 8.50 1.14
C PHE A 32 -8.43 7.50 1.46
N SER A 33 -7.48 7.90 2.29
CA SER A 33 -6.31 7.13 2.63
C SER A 33 -5.82 7.39 4.04
N PHE A 34 -5.18 6.39 4.65
CA PHE A 34 -4.54 6.49 5.96
C PHE A 34 -3.30 5.60 6.02
N ASP A 35 -2.34 5.99 6.87
CA ASP A 35 -1.11 5.23 7.08
C ASP A 35 -1.24 4.32 8.31
N HIS A 36 -0.72 3.10 8.22
CA HIS A 36 -0.64 2.15 9.33
C HIS A 36 0.78 1.62 9.45
N VAL A 37 1.31 1.61 10.68
CA VAL A 37 2.64 1.07 11.00
C VAL A 37 2.48 -0.27 11.69
N HIS A 38 3.15 -1.29 11.15
CA HIS A 38 3.04 -2.68 11.59
C HIS A 38 4.04 -2.95 12.70
N SER A 39 3.55 -3.22 13.91
CA SER A 39 4.40 -3.71 15.01
C SER A 39 4.63 -5.22 14.89
N PRO A 40 5.86 -5.74 15.10
CA PRO A 40 7.08 -5.05 15.54
C PRO A 40 7.99 -4.57 14.39
N THR A 41 7.64 -4.83 13.14
CA THR A 41 8.51 -4.60 11.97
C THR A 41 8.75 -3.12 11.62
N ASN A 42 7.95 -2.20 12.17
CA ASN A 42 7.88 -0.80 11.77
C ASN A 42 7.64 -0.58 10.27
N LEU A 43 7.11 -1.59 9.56
CA LEU A 43 6.73 -1.49 8.16
C LEU A 43 5.51 -0.56 8.04
N LEU A 44 5.61 0.46 7.21
CA LEU A 44 4.49 1.34 6.90
C LEU A 44 3.72 0.78 5.69
N THR A 45 2.39 0.83 5.79
CA THR A 45 1.51 0.62 4.64
C THR A 45 0.53 1.77 4.56
N ARG A 46 0.29 2.27 3.35
CA ARG A 46 -0.80 3.22 3.08
C ARG A 46 -2.01 2.48 2.55
N ILE A 47 -3.14 2.67 3.21
CA ILE A 47 -4.40 2.05 2.84
C ILE A 47 -5.24 3.08 2.09
N TYR A 48 -5.84 2.68 0.97
CA TYR A 48 -6.77 3.48 0.18
C TYR A 48 -8.13 2.77 0.12
N GLN A 49 -9.19 3.50 0.41
CA GLN A 49 -10.55 2.96 0.44
C GLN A 49 -11.53 3.85 -0.33
N PRO A 50 -12.55 3.26 -0.98
CA PRO A 50 -13.62 4.02 -1.58
C PRO A 50 -14.54 4.58 -0.49
N ALA A 51 -14.86 5.88 -0.57
CA ALA A 51 -15.72 6.57 0.37
C ALA A 51 -17.17 6.02 0.36
N SER A 52 -17.59 5.39 -0.74
CA SER A 52 -18.91 4.78 -0.86
C SER A 52 -19.16 3.61 0.10
N LEU A 53 -18.11 2.96 0.62
CA LEU A 53 -18.25 1.91 1.65
C LEU A 53 -18.59 2.49 3.04
N PHE A 54 -18.46 3.81 3.22
CA PHE A 54 -18.54 4.46 4.53
C PHE A 54 -19.48 5.67 4.53
N LEU A 55 -20.51 5.67 3.67
CA LEU A 55 -21.48 6.77 3.54
C LEU A 55 -22.18 7.17 4.85
N HIS A 56 -22.23 6.26 5.84
CA HIS A 56 -22.85 6.50 7.15
C HIS A 56 -21.86 6.88 8.25
N LEU A 57 -20.57 6.99 7.93
CA LEU A 57 -19.53 7.40 8.87
C LEU A 57 -19.04 8.82 8.55
N PRO A 58 -18.51 9.55 9.55
CA PRO A 58 -17.82 10.81 9.28
C PRO A 58 -16.69 10.60 8.26
N PRO A 59 -16.43 11.57 7.36
CA PRO A 59 -15.32 11.49 6.42
C PRO A 59 -14.01 11.11 7.13
N GLY A 60 -13.34 10.07 6.64
CA GLY A 60 -12.08 9.60 7.21
C GLY A 60 -12.20 8.66 8.41
N SER A 61 -13.42 8.34 8.84
CA SER A 61 -13.64 7.31 9.86
C SER A 61 -13.54 5.93 9.22
N VAL A 62 -12.62 5.11 9.72
CA VAL A 62 -12.50 3.70 9.34
C VAL A 62 -12.99 2.87 10.50
N ASN A 63 -13.97 2.01 10.25
CA ASN A 63 -14.35 1.00 11.22
C ASN A 63 -13.41 -0.21 11.09
N LEU A 64 -12.43 -0.30 11.99
CA LEU A 64 -11.44 -1.39 12.01
C LEU A 64 -11.96 -2.67 12.71
N THR A 65 -13.22 -2.71 13.13
CA THR A 65 -13.81 -3.88 13.81
C THR A 65 -14.89 -4.59 13.00
N LEU A 66 -15.39 -3.97 11.93
CA LEU A 66 -16.43 -4.54 11.06
C LEU A 66 -15.89 -4.86 9.66
N PRO A 67 -16.34 -5.95 9.02
CA PRO A 67 -15.96 -6.30 7.65
C PRO A 67 -16.38 -5.21 6.65
N LEU A 68 -15.72 -5.18 5.48
CA LEU A 68 -16.06 -4.25 4.38
C LEU A 68 -17.47 -4.47 3.85
N SER A 69 -17.92 -5.73 3.84
CA SER A 69 -19.27 -6.14 3.46
C SER A 69 -19.55 -7.53 4.01
N THR A 70 -20.80 -7.86 4.30
CA THR A 70 -21.21 -9.22 4.68
C THR A 70 -21.85 -9.99 3.53
N THR A 71 -22.04 -9.34 2.38
CA THR A 71 -22.75 -9.90 1.22
C THR A 71 -21.91 -9.83 -0.05
N ASP A 72 -21.36 -8.66 -0.35
CA ASP A 72 -20.59 -8.41 -1.56
C ASP A 72 -19.12 -8.74 -1.35
N ILE A 73 -18.46 -9.24 -2.40
CA ILE A 73 -17.01 -9.44 -2.39
C ILE A 73 -16.33 -8.10 -2.71
N VAL A 74 -15.46 -7.65 -1.82
CA VAL A 74 -14.63 -6.46 -1.98
C VAL A 74 -13.16 -6.90 -2.03
N PRO A 75 -12.51 -6.87 -3.20
CA PRO A 75 -11.12 -7.28 -3.31
C PRO A 75 -10.18 -6.34 -2.57
N VAL A 76 -9.11 -6.91 -2.01
CA VAL A 76 -8.00 -6.17 -1.41
C VAL A 76 -6.76 -6.38 -2.26
N LEU A 77 -6.26 -5.31 -2.86
CA LEU A 77 -5.04 -5.30 -3.66
C LEU A 77 -3.86 -4.91 -2.79
N VAL A 78 -2.93 -5.83 -2.53
CA VAL A 78 -1.64 -5.51 -1.93
C VAL A 78 -0.72 -5.05 -3.06
N PHE A 79 -0.37 -3.77 -3.03
CA PHE A 79 0.40 -3.13 -4.08
C PHE A 79 1.84 -2.87 -3.64
N PHE A 80 2.78 -3.23 -4.48
CA PHE A 80 4.20 -2.94 -4.34
C PHE A 80 4.62 -1.94 -5.40
N HIS A 81 5.16 -0.80 -4.98
CA HIS A 81 5.60 0.21 -5.91
C HIS A 81 6.87 -0.22 -6.68
N GLY A 82 7.05 0.32 -7.88
CA GLY A 82 8.30 0.21 -8.62
C GLY A 82 9.41 1.13 -8.10
N GLY A 83 10.49 1.23 -8.88
CA GLY A 83 11.69 1.99 -8.48
C GLY A 83 12.96 1.16 -8.45
N SER A 84 12.98 0.01 -9.13
CA SER A 84 14.16 -0.87 -9.24
C SER A 84 14.74 -1.25 -7.87
N PHE A 85 13.87 -1.52 -6.89
CA PHE A 85 14.20 -1.80 -5.49
C PHE A 85 14.89 -0.65 -4.71
N THR A 86 15.20 0.48 -5.35
CA THR A 86 16.01 1.56 -4.75
C THR A 86 15.24 2.87 -4.57
N HIS A 87 14.33 3.17 -5.48
CA HIS A 87 13.62 4.44 -5.55
C HIS A 87 12.19 4.34 -5.01
N SER A 88 11.60 5.52 -4.77
CA SER A 88 10.20 5.72 -4.39
C SER A 88 9.81 5.15 -3.03
N SER A 89 8.56 5.38 -2.64
CA SER A 89 7.91 4.97 -1.41
C SER A 89 6.40 4.87 -1.66
N ALA A 90 5.64 4.29 -0.71
CA ALA A 90 4.19 4.24 -0.78
C ALA A 90 3.54 5.64 -0.86
N ASN A 91 4.24 6.66 -0.36
CA ASN A 91 3.80 8.06 -0.40
C ASN A 91 4.37 8.89 -1.56
N SER A 92 5.15 8.30 -2.48
CA SER A 92 5.53 8.99 -3.72
C SER A 92 4.26 9.33 -4.50
N ALA A 93 4.11 10.59 -4.92
CA ALA A 93 2.89 11.11 -5.52
C ALA A 93 2.45 10.33 -6.78
N ILE A 94 3.40 9.77 -7.52
CA ILE A 94 3.10 8.91 -8.69
C ILE A 94 2.37 7.63 -8.28
N TYR A 95 2.77 7.01 -7.17
CA TYR A 95 2.18 5.78 -6.66
C TYR A 95 0.93 6.05 -5.84
N ASP A 96 0.85 7.18 -5.13
CA ASP A 96 -0.38 7.61 -4.48
C ASP A 96 -1.51 7.85 -5.51
N THR A 97 -1.20 8.58 -6.58
CA THR A 97 -2.14 8.80 -7.69
C THR A 97 -2.55 7.48 -8.34
N PHE A 98 -1.61 6.57 -8.55
CA PHE A 98 -1.87 5.26 -9.14
C PHE A 98 -2.79 4.41 -8.25
N CYS A 99 -2.51 4.32 -6.95
CA CYS A 99 -3.34 3.57 -6.01
C CYS A 99 -4.76 4.13 -5.91
N ARG A 100 -4.92 5.46 -5.88
CA ARG A 100 -6.25 6.11 -5.91
C ARG A 100 -7.03 5.74 -7.17
N ARG A 101 -6.39 5.75 -8.33
CA ARG A 101 -7.02 5.32 -9.59
C ARG A 101 -7.44 3.86 -9.57
N LEU A 102 -6.62 2.97 -9.01
CA LEU A 102 -6.96 1.56 -8.85
C LEU A 102 -8.20 1.36 -7.98
N VAL A 103 -8.33 2.08 -6.86
CA VAL A 103 -9.55 2.04 -6.03
C VAL A 103 -10.79 2.38 -6.86
N THR A 104 -10.77 3.49 -7.59
CA THR A 104 -11.93 3.95 -8.35
C THR A 104 -12.26 3.05 -9.55
N LEU A 105 -11.26 2.64 -10.31
CA LEU A 105 -11.46 1.86 -11.54
C LEU A 105 -11.79 0.40 -11.27
N CYS A 106 -11.20 -0.19 -10.24
CA CYS A 106 -11.35 -1.62 -9.94
C CYS A 106 -12.33 -1.90 -8.80
N ARG A 107 -12.82 -0.87 -8.11
CA ARG A 107 -13.68 -0.98 -6.91
C ARG A 107 -13.06 -1.88 -5.82
N VAL A 108 -11.78 -1.63 -5.55
CA VAL A 108 -10.97 -2.40 -4.58
C VAL A 108 -10.51 -1.54 -3.42
N VAL A 109 -10.14 -2.18 -2.31
CA VAL A 109 -9.27 -1.56 -1.30
C VAL A 109 -7.82 -1.79 -1.74
N VAL A 110 -6.98 -0.76 -1.67
CA VAL A 110 -5.53 -0.89 -1.97
C VAL A 110 -4.73 -0.76 -0.69
N VAL A 111 -3.77 -1.67 -0.49
CA VAL A 111 -2.77 -1.61 0.59
C VAL A 111 -1.40 -1.47 -0.08
N SER A 112 -0.89 -0.24 -0.14
CA SER A 112 0.42 0.08 -0.73
C SER A 112 1.51 -0.10 0.32
N VAL A 113 2.47 -0.99 0.05
CA VAL A 113 3.52 -1.38 0.99
C VAL A 113 4.75 -0.50 0.82
N ASP A 114 5.19 0.15 1.90
CA ASP A 114 6.41 0.97 1.93
C ASP A 114 7.63 0.09 2.27
N TYR A 115 7.94 -0.82 1.35
CA TYR A 115 8.96 -1.85 1.56
C TYR A 115 10.38 -1.26 1.64
N ARG A 116 11.28 -1.93 2.38
CA ARG A 116 12.67 -1.50 2.52
C ARG A 116 13.46 -1.59 1.22
N ARG A 117 14.31 -0.59 0.98
CA ARG A 117 14.96 -0.36 -0.32
C ARG A 117 16.47 -0.64 -0.27
N SER A 118 16.99 -1.09 -1.40
CA SER A 118 18.42 -1.23 -1.67
C SER A 118 19.05 0.12 -2.02
N PRO A 119 20.37 0.30 -1.79
CA PRO A 119 21.34 -0.70 -1.33
C PRO A 119 21.42 -0.92 0.18
N GLU A 120 20.72 -0.12 1.00
CA GLU A 120 20.77 -0.17 2.47
C GLU A 120 20.13 -1.44 3.02
N HIS A 121 19.02 -1.86 2.40
CA HIS A 121 18.34 -3.11 2.68
C HIS A 121 18.31 -3.96 1.41
N ARG A 122 19.26 -4.90 1.33
CA ARG A 122 19.41 -5.81 0.20
C ARG A 122 18.42 -6.97 0.30
N PHE A 123 18.43 -7.82 -0.73
CA PHE A 123 17.73 -9.11 -0.70
C PHE A 123 18.01 -9.87 0.62
N PRO A 124 16.99 -10.43 1.31
CA PRO A 124 15.57 -10.55 0.90
C PRO A 124 14.60 -9.51 1.50
N CYS A 125 15.08 -8.38 2.05
CA CYS A 125 14.25 -7.50 2.89
C CYS A 125 12.92 -7.04 2.28
N ALA A 126 12.89 -6.70 0.98
CA ALA A 126 11.66 -6.27 0.32
C ALA A 126 10.60 -7.39 0.24
N TYR A 127 11.03 -8.64 0.06
CA TYR A 127 10.14 -9.81 0.04
C TYR A 127 9.64 -10.14 1.45
N ASP A 128 10.52 -10.05 2.46
CA ASP A 128 10.10 -10.21 3.86
C ASP A 128 9.03 -9.19 4.25
N ASP A 129 9.18 -7.95 3.82
CA ASP A 129 8.21 -6.88 4.04
C ASP A 129 6.89 -7.17 3.33
N GLY A 130 6.94 -7.63 2.08
CA GLY A 130 5.75 -8.04 1.33
C GLY A 130 5.03 -9.23 1.96
N TRP A 131 5.76 -10.22 2.46
CA TRP A 131 5.20 -11.35 3.18
C TRP A 131 4.54 -10.93 4.49
N ASN A 132 5.16 -10.02 5.23
CA ASN A 132 4.60 -9.47 6.47
C ASN A 132 3.33 -8.65 6.20
N ALA A 133 3.33 -7.82 5.16
CA ALA A 133 2.15 -7.07 4.74
C ALA A 133 0.99 -8.01 4.32
N LEU A 134 1.28 -9.08 3.57
CA LEU A 134 0.29 -10.06 3.15
C LEU A 134 -0.36 -10.78 4.35
N LYS A 135 0.45 -11.27 5.29
CA LYS A 135 -0.05 -11.89 6.53
C LYS A 135 -0.90 -10.91 7.33
N TRP A 136 -0.44 -9.66 7.44
CA TRP A 136 -1.18 -8.60 8.14
C TRP A 136 -2.54 -8.37 7.48
N VAL A 137 -2.60 -8.24 6.15
CA VAL A 137 -3.87 -8.05 5.41
C VAL A 137 -4.82 -9.21 5.64
N LYS A 138 -4.33 -10.46 5.51
CA LYS A 138 -5.14 -11.67 5.72
C LYS A 138 -5.70 -11.79 7.14
N SER A 139 -5.07 -11.16 8.13
CA SER A 139 -5.51 -11.24 9.54
C SER A 139 -6.51 -10.14 9.94
N ARG A 140 -6.91 -9.23 9.04
CA ARG A 140 -7.82 -8.12 9.40
C ARG A 140 -9.27 -8.46 9.14
N VAL A 141 -10.05 -8.52 10.23
CA VAL A 141 -11.52 -8.64 10.17
C VAL A 141 -12.13 -7.54 9.31
N TRP A 142 -11.65 -6.31 9.45
CA TRP A 142 -12.18 -5.18 8.68
C TRP A 142 -11.80 -5.16 7.19
N LEU A 143 -11.01 -6.13 6.72
CA LEU A 143 -10.75 -6.36 5.30
C LEU A 143 -11.52 -7.58 4.76
N GLN A 144 -12.28 -8.27 5.60
CA GLN A 144 -13.14 -9.37 5.17
C GLN A 144 -14.32 -8.84 4.36
N SER A 145 -14.79 -9.66 3.43
CA SER A 145 -15.99 -9.40 2.65
C SER A 145 -16.69 -10.72 2.25
N GLY A 146 -17.84 -10.64 1.60
CA GLY A 146 -18.59 -11.79 1.13
C GLY A 146 -19.25 -12.63 2.22
N LEU A 147 -20.05 -13.61 1.78
CA LEU A 147 -20.84 -14.49 2.66
C LEU A 147 -19.97 -15.40 3.54
N ASP A 148 -18.72 -15.67 3.13
CA ASP A 148 -17.77 -16.50 3.85
C ASP A 148 -16.85 -15.71 4.80
N SER A 149 -17.01 -14.37 4.86
CA SER A 149 -16.17 -13.47 5.67
C SER A 149 -14.67 -13.64 5.38
N SER A 150 -14.31 -13.83 4.11
CA SER A 150 -12.93 -13.99 3.67
C SER A 150 -12.27 -12.68 3.25
N VAL A 151 -10.94 -12.61 3.34
CA VAL A 151 -10.14 -11.55 2.71
C VAL A 151 -9.70 -11.99 1.32
N TYR A 152 -10.29 -11.38 0.29
CA TYR A 152 -10.04 -11.67 -1.12
C TYR A 152 -8.83 -10.88 -1.63
N VAL A 153 -7.63 -11.48 -1.54
CA VAL A 153 -6.38 -10.78 -1.80
C VAL A 153 -5.90 -10.98 -3.24
N PHE A 154 -5.46 -9.89 -3.85
CA PHE A 154 -4.69 -9.86 -5.08
C PHE A 154 -3.33 -9.19 -4.81
N LEU A 155 -2.26 -9.71 -5.42
CA LEU A 155 -0.95 -9.08 -5.40
C LEU A 155 -0.72 -8.34 -6.71
N ALA A 156 -0.18 -7.12 -6.64
CA ALA A 156 0.19 -6.35 -7.81
C ALA A 156 1.42 -5.48 -7.54
N GLY A 157 2.11 -5.11 -8.61
CA GLY A 157 3.18 -4.13 -8.58
C GLY A 157 3.72 -3.85 -9.96
N ASP A 158 4.38 -2.70 -10.13
CA ASP A 158 5.09 -2.34 -11.35
C ASP A 158 6.61 -2.47 -11.14
N SER A 159 7.37 -2.74 -12.20
CA SER A 159 8.84 -2.82 -12.13
C SER A 159 9.30 -3.80 -11.02
N SER A 160 10.11 -3.34 -10.05
CA SER A 160 10.51 -4.13 -8.88
C SER A 160 9.33 -4.62 -8.04
N GLY A 161 8.26 -3.84 -7.96
CA GLY A 161 7.04 -4.25 -7.26
C GLY A 161 6.38 -5.47 -7.90
N GLY A 162 6.42 -5.58 -9.23
CA GLY A 162 5.94 -6.77 -9.94
C GLY A 162 6.81 -8.00 -9.64
N ASN A 163 8.11 -7.81 -9.46
CA ASN A 163 9.01 -8.87 -9.01
C ASN A 163 8.70 -9.30 -7.56
N ILE A 164 8.45 -8.36 -6.64
CA ILE A 164 8.03 -8.63 -5.26
C ILE A 164 6.69 -9.35 -5.22
N ALA A 165 5.74 -9.01 -6.09
CA ALA A 165 4.45 -9.68 -6.15
C ALA A 165 4.56 -11.16 -6.57
N HIS A 166 5.63 -11.54 -7.28
CA HIS A 166 5.84 -12.90 -7.78
C HIS A 166 6.56 -13.81 -6.80
N ASN A 167 7.58 -13.29 -6.10
CA ASN A 167 8.52 -14.05 -5.26
C ASN A 167 8.22 -13.89 -3.78
#